data_AF-A0A800CBF9-F1
#
_entry.id   AF-A0A800CBF9-F1
#
_cell.length_a   1.000
_cell.length_b   1.000
_cell.length_c   1.000
_cell.angle_alpha   90.00
_cell.angle_beta   90.00
_cell.angle_gamma   90.00
#
_symmetry.space_group_name_H-M   'P 1'
#
loop_
_entity.id
_entity.type
_entity.pdbx_description
1 polymer ?
#
loop_
_entity_poly.entity_id
_entity_poly.type
_entity_poly.pdbx_seq_one_letter_code
_entity_poly.pdbx_strand_id
1 'polypeptide(L)'
;SNVYSKKFFEVQDYITVSNHSYLGYMVVVSAKFWNSLPDDIRNELTAIMAEATEANRRFAAEADKADRAKIEAAGKAKVVELTPDELAQWRKAVAGVEPQFEKQIGTDLLAEIHKLLGH
;
A
#
# COMPACT_ATOMS: atom_id res chain seq x y z
N SER A 1 -10.38 -3.39 -1.52
CA SER A 1 -9.99 -2.28 -2.44
C SER A 1 -11.02 -1.16 -2.58
N ASN A 2 -10.55 0.09 -2.70
CA ASN A 2 -11.38 1.26 -3.05
C ASN A 2 -12.03 1.15 -4.44
N VAL A 3 -11.38 0.45 -5.38
CA VAL A 3 -11.92 0.26 -6.74
C VAL A 3 -13.30 -0.40 -6.68
N TYR A 4 -13.47 -1.40 -5.81
CA TYR A 4 -14.75 -2.06 -5.59
C TYR A 4 -15.67 -1.22 -4.68
N SER A 5 -15.21 -0.82 -3.49
CA SER A 5 -16.08 -0.18 -2.48
C SER A 5 -16.64 1.18 -2.91
N LYS A 6 -15.95 1.88 -3.82
CA LYS A 6 -16.39 3.16 -4.42
C LYS A 6 -16.90 3.01 -5.85
N LYS A 7 -17.06 1.78 -6.34
CA LYS A 7 -17.65 1.47 -7.66
C LYS A 7 -16.90 2.06 -8.86
N PHE A 8 -15.60 2.29 -8.75
CA PHE A 8 -14.83 2.82 -9.89
C PHE A 8 -14.85 1.89 -11.10
N PHE A 9 -14.96 0.57 -10.87
CA PHE A 9 -15.10 -0.43 -11.92
C PHE A 9 -16.41 -0.31 -12.74
N GLU A 10 -17.41 0.44 -12.28
CA GLU A 10 -18.65 0.67 -13.05
C GLU A 10 -18.47 1.71 -14.17
N VAL A 11 -17.42 2.53 -14.09
CA VAL A 11 -17.18 3.68 -14.99
C VAL A 11 -15.79 3.68 -15.61
N GLN A 12 -15.05 2.56 -15.52
CA GLN A 12 -13.73 2.38 -16.12
C GLN A 12 -13.71 1.09 -16.91
N ASP A 13 -13.42 1.17 -18.21
CA ASP A 13 -13.46 -0.01 -19.09
C ASP A 13 -12.31 -1.00 -18.80
N TYR A 14 -11.19 -0.52 -18.27
CA TYR A 14 -9.98 -1.32 -18.03
C TYR A 14 -9.37 -1.05 -16.65
N ILE A 15 -8.85 -2.10 -16.02
CA ILE A 15 -8.11 -2.03 -14.75
C ILE A 15 -6.81 -2.82 -14.92
N THR A 16 -5.67 -2.13 -14.93
CA THR A 16 -4.35 -2.78 -15.05
C THR A 16 -3.77 -3.10 -13.67
N VAL A 17 -3.50 -4.38 -13.42
CA VAL A 17 -2.81 -4.87 -12.22
C VAL A 17 -1.31 -4.58 -12.36
N SER A 18 -0.94 -3.33 -12.11
CA SER A 18 0.43 -2.83 -12.28
C SER A 18 1.29 -2.95 -11.02
N ASN A 19 0.67 -3.09 -9.84
CA ASN A 19 1.35 -3.14 -8.53
C ASN A 19 2.41 -2.04 -8.36
N HIS A 20 2.14 -0.85 -8.89
CA HIS A 20 3.14 0.23 -9.04
C HIS A 20 3.37 1.07 -7.78
N SER A 21 2.61 0.84 -6.71
CA SER A 21 2.77 1.55 -5.44
C SER A 21 2.22 0.74 -4.26
N TYR A 22 2.71 1.06 -3.06
CA TYR A 22 2.16 0.59 -1.80
C TYR A 22 1.30 1.69 -1.17
N LEU A 23 0.05 1.37 -0.83
CA LEU A 23 -0.86 2.28 -0.11
C LEU A 23 -0.91 1.89 1.37
N GLY A 24 -0.10 2.57 2.18
CA GLY A 24 -0.05 2.40 3.64
C GLY A 24 -0.71 3.55 4.39
N TYR A 25 -1.11 3.28 5.63
CA TYR A 25 -1.60 4.30 6.57
C TYR A 25 -0.71 4.34 7.80
N MET A 26 -0.43 5.54 8.29
CA MET A 26 0.22 5.76 9.58
C MET A 26 -0.86 6.02 10.63
N VAL A 27 -0.93 5.17 11.66
CA VAL A 27 -1.79 5.42 12.81
C VAL A 27 -1.11 6.47 13.68
N VAL A 28 -1.76 7.62 13.86
CA VAL A 28 -1.19 8.77 14.57
C VAL A 28 -2.02 9.13 15.78
N VAL A 29 -1.34 9.59 16.81
CA VAL A 29 -1.92 10.12 18.04
C VAL A 29 -1.14 11.36 18.48
N SER A 30 -1.78 12.27 19.21
CA SER A 30 -1.09 13.41 19.82
C SER A 30 0.02 12.93 20.75
N ALA A 31 1.25 13.42 20.52
CA ALA A 31 2.40 13.10 21.37
C ALA A 31 2.17 13.51 22.83
N LYS A 32 1.51 14.66 23.07
CA LYS A 32 1.16 15.11 24.42
C LYS A 32 0.23 14.11 25.12
N PHE A 33 -0.80 13.64 24.42
CA PHE A 33 -1.72 12.65 24.97
C PHE A 33 -1.00 11.34 25.24
N TRP A 34 -0.28 10.81 24.24
CA TRP A 34 0.41 9.53 24.35
C TRP A 34 1.41 9.49 25.51
N ASN A 35 2.22 10.54 25.64
CA ASN A 35 3.21 10.66 26.71
C ASN A 35 2.59 10.96 28.09
N SER A 36 1.33 11.39 28.15
CA SER A 36 0.61 11.60 29.42
C SER A 36 -0.01 10.32 29.98
N LEU A 37 -0.07 9.24 29.20
CA LEU A 37 -0.62 7.96 29.65
C LEU A 37 0.30 7.30 30.68
N PRO A 38 -0.25 6.66 31.72
CA PRO A 38 0.49 5.73 32.57
C PRO A 38 1.23 4.67 31.75
N ASP A 39 2.40 4.24 32.21
CA ASP A 39 3.28 3.36 31.44
C ASP A 39 2.65 2.00 31.14
N ASP A 40 1.90 1.44 32.09
CA ASP A 40 1.15 0.18 31.92
C ASP A 40 0.11 0.29 30.79
N ILE A 41 -0.67 1.37 30.78
CA ILE A 41 -1.67 1.64 29.73
C ILE A 41 -1.00 1.85 28.37
N ARG A 42 0.09 2.62 28.32
CA ARG A 42 0.80 2.91 27.07
C ARG A 42 1.42 1.64 26.48
N ASN A 43 1.99 0.78 27.32
CA ASN A 43 2.56 -0.49 26.89
C ASN A 43 1.48 -1.44 26.36
N GLU A 44 0.34 -1.55 27.06
CA GLU A 44 -0.79 -2.38 26.62
C GLU A 44 -1.33 -1.90 25.27
N LEU A 45 -1.56 -0.59 25.11
CA LEU A 45 -2.02 -0.02 23.84
C LEU A 45 -1.01 -0.24 22.70
N THR A 46 0.29 -0.21 23.01
CA THR A 46 1.35 -0.51 22.02
C THR A 46 1.28 -1.96 21.56
N ALA A 47 1.10 -2.91 22.49
CA ALA A 47 0.94 -4.33 22.17
C ALA A 47 -0.31 -4.57 21.32
N ILE A 48 -1.45 -4.01 21.73
CA ILE A 48 -2.72 -4.08 20.98
C ILE A 48 -2.55 -3.50 19.58
N MET A 49 -1.83 -2.38 19.42
CA MET A 49 -1.60 -1.78 18.11
C MET A 49 -0.78 -2.71 17.19
N ALA A 50 0.21 -3.43 17.74
CA ALA A 50 0.98 -4.41 16.98
C ALA A 50 0.09 -5.58 16.50
N GLU A 51 -0.75 -6.12 17.39
CA GLU A 51 -1.69 -7.20 17.04
C GLU A 51 -2.73 -6.74 16.01
N ALA A 52 -3.33 -5.56 16.22
CA ALA A 52 -4.30 -4.99 15.29
C ALA A 52 -3.69 -4.72 13.92
N THR A 53 -2.43 -4.28 13.86
CA THR A 53 -1.71 -4.07 12.60
C THR A 53 -1.51 -5.38 11.84
N GLU A 54 -1.10 -6.45 12.52
CA GLU A 54 -0.93 -7.76 11.91
C GLU A 54 -2.28 -8.34 11.42
N ALA A 55 -3.33 -8.24 12.24
CA ALA A 55 -4.67 -8.64 11.84
C ALA A 55 -5.17 -7.84 10.62
N ASN A 56 -4.93 -6.52 10.60
CA ASN A 56 -5.32 -5.66 9.50
C ASN A 56 -4.64 -6.05 8.18
N ARG A 57 -3.34 -6.40 8.20
CA ARG A 57 -2.62 -6.86 7.01
C ARG A 57 -3.25 -8.11 6.41
N ARG A 58 -3.66 -9.07 7.25
CA ARG A 58 -4.35 -10.29 6.81
C ARG A 58 -5.71 -9.97 6.20
N PHE A 59 -6.51 -9.17 6.89
CA PHE A 59 -7.82 -8.76 6.37
C PHE A 59 -7.72 -7.95 5.07
N ALA A 60 -6.71 -7.08 4.93
CA ALA A 60 -6.48 -6.33 3.71
C ALA A 60 -6.17 -7.25 2.52
N ALA A 61 -5.29 -8.23 2.70
CA ALA A 61 -4.97 -9.21 1.65
C ALA A 61 -6.18 -10.06 1.25
N GLU A 62 -6.97 -10.52 2.23
CA GLU A 62 -8.20 -11.28 1.99
C GLU A 62 -9.26 -10.43 1.26
N ALA A 63 -9.46 -9.18 1.71
CA ALA A 63 -10.40 -8.26 1.11
C ALA A 63 -10.02 -7.90 -0.32
N ASP A 64 -8.73 -7.68 -0.62
CA ASP A 64 -8.29 -7.37 -1.98
C ASP A 64 -8.49 -8.54 -2.94
N LYS A 65 -8.23 -9.77 -2.50
CA LYS A 65 -8.55 -10.97 -3.29
C LYS A 65 -10.06 -11.09 -3.53
N ALA A 66 -10.86 -10.91 -2.49
CA ALA A 66 -12.32 -11.01 -2.59
C ALA A 66 -12.92 -9.91 -3.49
N ASP A 67 -12.46 -8.67 -3.35
CA ASP A 67 -12.95 -7.55 -4.15
C ASP A 67 -12.55 -7.67 -5.62
N ARG A 68 -11.34 -8.16 -5.92
CA ARG A 68 -10.94 -8.48 -7.29
C ARG A 68 -11.91 -9.48 -7.94
N ALA A 69 -12.22 -10.57 -7.25
CA ALA A 69 -13.15 -11.58 -7.78
C ALA A 69 -14.55 -10.99 -8.04
N LYS A 70 -15.03 -10.07 -7.19
CA LYS A 70 -16.31 -9.37 -7.41
C LYS A 70 -16.27 -8.44 -8.61
N ILE A 71 -15.15 -7.72 -8.83
CA ILE A 71 -14.96 -6.85 -9.99
C ILE A 71 -14.98 -7.69 -11.27
N GLU A 72 -14.22 -8.78 -11.32
CA GLU A 72 -14.17 -9.68 -12.48
C GLU A 72 -15.56 -10.30 -12.77
N ALA A 73 -16.27 -10.75 -11.72
CA ALA A 73 -17.62 -11.30 -11.86
C ALA A 73 -18.67 -10.27 -12.34
N ALA A 74 -18.50 -8.99 -12.01
CA ALA A 74 -19.40 -7.93 -12.46
C ALA A 74 -19.29 -7.67 -13.97
N GLY A 75 -18.16 -8.00 -14.59
CA GLY A 75 -17.96 -7.90 -16.04
C GLY A 75 -18.05 -6.48 -16.61
N LYS A 76 -17.97 -5.44 -15.77
CA LYS A 76 -18.04 -4.02 -16.18
C LYS A 76 -16.70 -3.44 -16.62
N ALA A 77 -15.60 -4.04 -16.15
CA ALA A 77 -14.24 -3.63 -16.46
C ALA A 77 -13.41 -4.86 -16.83
N LYS A 78 -12.51 -4.73 -17.81
CA LYS A 78 -11.53 -5.75 -18.13
C LYS A 78 -10.31 -5.61 -17.21
N VAL A 79 -10.05 -6.63 -16.42
CA VAL A 79 -8.81 -6.72 -15.64
C VAL A 79 -7.67 -7.16 -16.55
N VAL A 80 -6.57 -6.42 -16.55
CA VAL A 80 -5.39 -6.63 -17.40
C VAL A 80 -4.17 -6.88 -16.50
N GLU A 81 -3.53 -8.03 -16.70
CA GLU A 81 -2.25 -8.35 -16.07
C GLU A 81 -1.10 -7.93 -16.99
N LEU A 82 -0.02 -7.42 -16.41
CA LEU A 82 1.19 -7.10 -17.16
C LEU A 82 2.10 -8.33 -17.24
N THR A 83 2.66 -8.57 -18.42
CA THR A 83 3.81 -9.48 -18.57
C THR A 83 5.04 -8.91 -17.86
N PRO A 84 6.05 -9.74 -17.54
CA PRO A 84 7.31 -9.25 -16.97
C PRO A 84 7.98 -8.16 -17.80
N ASP A 85 7.95 -8.28 -19.14
CA ASP A 85 8.55 -7.30 -20.06
C ASP A 85 7.77 -5.97 -20.04
N GLU A 86 6.44 -6.01 -20.03
CA GLU A 86 5.62 -4.81 -19.88
C GLU A 86 5.86 -4.16 -18.51
N LEU A 87 5.90 -4.93 -17.42
CA LEU A 87 6.20 -4.40 -16.09
C LEU A 87 7.60 -3.74 -16.05
N ALA A 88 8.59 -4.31 -16.73
CA ALA A 88 9.92 -3.70 -16.85
C ALA A 88 9.88 -2.36 -17.62
N GLN A 89 9.06 -2.25 -18.66
CA GLN A 89 8.85 -0.98 -19.38
C GLN A 89 8.23 0.09 -18.48
N TRP A 90 7.24 -0.29 -17.65
CA TRP A 90 6.65 0.62 -16.66
C TRP A 90 7.69 1.11 -15.65
N ARG A 91 8.47 0.18 -15.06
CA ARG A 91 9.55 0.52 -14.12
C ARG A 91 10.56 1.49 -14.76
N LYS A 92 10.98 1.23 -15.99
CA LYS A 92 11.90 2.11 -16.73
C LYS A 92 11.31 3.50 -16.98
N ALA A 93 10.03 3.58 -17.33
CA ALA A 93 9.36 4.85 -17.61
C ALA A 93 9.28 5.76 -16.38
N VAL A 94 9.15 5.18 -15.17
CA VAL A 94 9.05 5.95 -13.91
C VAL A 94 10.37 6.09 -13.14
N ALA A 95 11.44 5.40 -13.55
CA ALA A 95 12.72 5.39 -12.84
C ALA A 95 13.33 6.79 -12.65
N GLY A 96 13.02 7.74 -13.54
CA GLY A 96 13.48 9.13 -13.44
C GLY A 96 12.80 9.96 -12.35
N VAL A 97 11.77 9.45 -11.67
CA VAL A 97 11.04 10.19 -10.63
C VAL A 97 11.84 10.22 -9.33
N GLU A 98 12.37 9.09 -8.86
CA GLU A 98 13.07 9.00 -7.57
C GLU A 98 14.24 9.99 -7.42
N PRO A 99 15.16 10.16 -8.40
CA PRO A 99 16.25 11.13 -8.28
C PRO A 99 15.80 12.58 -8.10
N GLN A 100 14.58 12.93 -8.54
CA GLN A 100 14.03 14.28 -8.38
C GLN A 100 13.69 14.58 -6.91
N PHE A 101 13.42 13.55 -6.11
CA PHE A 101 13.02 13.65 -4.70
C PHE A 101 14.12 13.23 -3.73
N GLU A 102 15.27 12.75 -4.23
CA GLU A 102 16.37 12.23 -3.41
C GLU A 102 16.78 13.18 -2.28
N LYS A 103 16.95 14.47 -2.58
CA LYS A 103 17.33 15.47 -1.58
C LYS A 103 16.28 15.70 -0.48
N GLN A 104 15.01 15.47 -0.78
CA GLN A 104 13.90 15.67 0.15
C GLN A 104 13.65 14.43 1.01
N ILE A 105 13.85 13.24 0.43
CA ILE A 105 13.67 11.95 1.12
C ILE A 105 14.91 11.62 1.96
N GLY A 106 16.10 11.94 1.45
CA GLY A 106 17.40 11.60 2.03
C GLY A 106 18.01 10.37 1.36
N THR A 107 19.24 10.52 0.88
CA THR A 107 19.99 9.46 0.18
C THR A 107 20.16 8.19 1.03
N ASP A 108 20.43 8.34 2.33
CA ASP A 108 20.63 7.21 3.24
C ASP A 108 19.37 6.34 3.38
N LEU A 109 18.20 6.98 3.50
CA LEU A 109 16.91 6.28 3.60
C LEU A 109 16.57 5.55 2.30
N LEU A 110 16.81 6.19 1.14
CA LEU A 110 16.61 5.54 -0.16
C LEU A 110 17.52 4.32 -0.34
N ALA A 111 18.79 4.44 0.04
CA ALA A 111 19.73 3.32 -0.01
C ALA A 111 19.30 2.15 0.90
N GLU A 112 18.78 2.44 2.10
CA GLU A 112 18.24 1.41 2.99
C GLU A 112 17.02 0.71 2.38
N ILE A 113 16.10 1.47 1.78
CA ILE A 113 14.92 0.93 1.10
C ILE A 113 15.32 0.03 -0.08
N HIS A 114 16.25 0.48 -0.94
CA HIS A 114 16.73 -0.33 -2.08
C HIS A 114 17.34 -1.64 -1.60
N LYS A 115 18.21 -1.58 -0.59
CA LYS A 115 18.81 -2.77 0.02
C LYS A 115 17.75 -3.73 0.57
N LEU A 116 16.73 -3.22 1.27
CA LEU A 116 15.63 -4.04 1.80
C LEU A 116 14.82 -4.72 0.70
N LEU A 117 14.63 -4.04 -0.44
CA LEU A 117 13.87 -4.55 -1.57
C LEU A 117 14.71 -5.40 -2.54
N GLY A 118 16.03 -5.49 -2.34
CA GLY A 118 16.93 -6.29 -3.17
C GLY A 118 17.28 -5.64 -4.51
N HIS A 119 17.29 -4.30 -4.53
CA HIS A 119 17.70 -3.48 -5.68
C HIS A 119 19.03 -2.78 -5.41
#